data_AF-A0A7L3PND8-F1
#
_entry.id   AF-A0A7L3PND8-F1
#
_cell.length_a   1.000
_cell.length_b   1.000
_cell.length_c   1.000
_cell.angle_alpha   90.00
_cell.angle_beta   90.00
_cell.angle_gamma   90.00
#
_symmetry.space_group_name_H-M   'P 1'
#
loop_
_entity.id
_entity.type
_entity.pdbx_description
1 polymer ?
#
loop_
_entity_poly.entity_id
_entity_poly.type
_entity_poly.pdbx_seq_one_letter_code
_entity_poly.pdbx_strand_id
1 'polypeptide(L)'
;RPFRDRVIHLLALKNYKKPELLDRLQRDGVMPEDRDSLAKILQQVAKRNPEDNSFSLKEDRFKDIQKDWPGYSEVDRQALEIILARQSAASPNATSASHSTSQGPSDAAGPSRP
;
A
#
# COMPACT_ATOMS: atom_id res chain seq x y z
N ARG A 1 18.54 1.90 5.83
CA ARG A 1 17.62 2.24 4.70
C ARG A 1 17.23 3.71 4.82
N PRO A 2 17.09 4.46 3.72
CA PRO A 2 16.75 5.89 3.77
C PRO A 2 15.43 6.15 4.50
N PHE A 3 15.37 7.25 5.25
CA PHE A 3 14.16 7.66 5.97
C PHE A 3 12.96 7.82 5.03
N ARG A 4 13.20 8.36 3.83
CA ARG A 4 12.22 8.49 2.75
C ARG A 4 11.60 7.15 2.35
N ASP A 5 12.41 6.11 2.14
CA ASP A 5 11.89 4.80 1.75
C ASP A 5 11.01 4.24 2.85
N ARG A 6 11.40 4.38 4.13
CA ARG A 6 10.59 3.90 5.25
C ARG A 6 9.20 4.54 5.26
N VAL A 7 9.11 5.84 4.96
CA VAL A 7 7.83 6.56 4.85
C VAL A 7 7.00 6.07 3.67
N ILE A 8 7.62 5.88 2.50
CA ILE A 8 6.95 5.33 1.31
C ILE A 8 6.37 3.95 1.63
N HIS A 9 7.16 3.07 2.25
CA HIS A 9 6.75 1.72 2.58
C HIS A 9 5.62 1.66 3.61
N LEU A 10 5.60 2.58 4.57
CA LEU A 10 4.48 2.70 5.51
C LEU A 10 3.20 3.10 4.76
N LEU A 11 3.25 4.18 3.97
CA LEU A 11 2.09 4.69 3.23
C LEU A 11 1.59 3.76 2.13
N ALA A 12 2.44 2.87 1.64
CA ALA A 12 2.09 1.90 0.62
C ALA A 12 1.05 0.88 1.11
N LEU A 13 1.07 0.54 2.41
CA LEU A 13 0.13 -0.42 3.01
C LEU A 13 -1.22 0.19 3.37
N LYS A 14 -1.25 1.47 3.73
CA LYS A 14 -2.48 2.21 4.00
C LYS A 14 -2.20 3.69 4.12
N ASN A 15 -3.25 4.48 4.03
CA ASN A 15 -3.21 5.90 4.33
C ASN A 15 -2.95 6.05 5.84
N TYR A 16 -1.89 6.79 6.20
CA TYR A 16 -1.56 7.06 7.60
C TYR A 16 -1.75 8.53 7.94
N LYS A 17 -2.06 8.81 9.22
CA LYS A 17 -2.07 10.19 9.74
C LYS A 17 -0.68 10.60 10.23
N LYS A 18 -0.41 11.91 10.27
CA LYS A 18 0.84 12.47 10.83
C LYS A 18 1.20 11.90 12.21
N PRO A 19 0.29 11.87 13.20
CA PRO A 19 0.61 11.31 14.53
C PRO A 19 0.91 9.81 14.48
N GLU A 20 0.19 9.01 13.69
CA GLU A 20 0.48 7.56 13.61
C GLU A 20 1.85 7.27 12.99
N LEU A 21 2.22 8.00 11.94
CA LEU A 21 3.56 7.87 11.35
C LEU A 21 4.64 8.27 12.34
N LEU A 22 4.40 9.35 13.08
CA LEU A 22 5.32 9.83 14.07
C LEU A 22 5.55 8.78 15.18
N ASP A 23 4.49 8.21 15.73
CA ASP A 23 4.56 7.14 16.72
C ASP A 23 5.36 5.94 16.20
N ARG A 24 5.07 5.51 14.95
CA ARG A 24 5.78 4.38 14.33
C ARG A 24 7.27 4.65 14.17
N LEU A 25 7.60 5.85 13.70
CA LEU A 25 8.98 6.26 13.47
C LEU A 25 9.73 6.47 14.79
N GLN A 26 9.08 7.03 15.81
CA GLN A 26 9.68 7.20 17.14
C GLN A 26 10.03 5.84 17.77
N ARG A 27 9.19 4.82 17.59
CA ARG A 27 9.49 3.44 18.03
C ARG A 27 10.68 2.82 17.30
N ASP A 28 10.96 3.27 16.08
CA ASP A 28 12.13 2.88 15.30
C ASP A 28 13.39 3.70 15.66
N GLY A 29 13.31 4.62 16.62
CA GLY A 29 14.42 5.46 17.07
C GLY A 29 14.59 6.76 16.28
N VAL A 30 13.58 7.18 15.51
CA VAL A 30 13.60 8.46 14.80
C VAL A 30 13.47 9.60 15.78
N MET A 31 14.39 10.56 15.68
CA MET A 31 14.47 11.69 16.59
C MET A 31 13.46 12.80 16.23
N PRO A 32 13.08 13.65 17.19
CA PRO A 32 12.16 14.76 16.95
C PRO A 32 12.67 15.76 15.91
N GLU A 33 13.98 15.87 15.74
CA GLU A 33 14.67 16.69 14.74
C GLU A 33 14.44 16.20 13.29
N ASP A 34 14.15 14.91 13.10
CA ASP A 34 13.74 14.37 11.80
C ASP A 34 12.24 14.59 11.50
N ARG A 35 11.45 15.16 12.42
CA ARG A 35 10.01 15.42 12.20
C ARG A 35 9.77 16.44 11.09
N ASP A 36 10.63 17.44 10.99
CA ASP A 36 10.53 18.44 9.94
C ASP A 36 10.88 17.84 8.58
N SER A 37 11.92 17.00 8.55
CA SER A 37 12.28 16.18 7.39
C SER A 37 11.13 15.25 7.00
N LEU A 38 10.46 14.63 7.98
CA LEU A 38 9.30 13.75 7.76
C LEU A 38 8.16 14.52 7.10
N ALA A 39 7.83 15.68 7.64
CA ALA A 39 6.75 16.51 7.10
C ALA A 39 7.03 16.91 5.65
N LYS A 40 8.29 17.29 5.33
CA LYS A 40 8.72 17.61 3.96
C LYS A 40 8.63 16.40 3.05
N ILE A 41 9.15 15.26 3.48
CA ILE A 41 9.11 14.00 2.72
C ILE A 41 7.66 13.61 2.45
N LEU A 42 6.79 13.65 3.46
CA LEU A 42 5.38 13.33 3.32
C LEU A 42 4.69 14.22 2.28
N GLN A 43 4.98 15.52 2.25
CA GLN A 43 4.43 16.38 1.20
C GLN A 43 4.96 16.05 -0.21
N GLN A 44 6.22 15.58 -0.29
CA GLN A 44 6.84 15.21 -1.56
C GLN A 44 6.35 13.86 -2.09
N VAL A 45 6.27 12.84 -1.24
CA VAL A 45 5.95 11.46 -1.64
C VAL A 45 4.47 11.10 -1.46
N ALA A 46 3.74 11.86 -0.65
CA ALA A 46 2.33 11.63 -0.34
C ALA A 46 1.47 12.86 -0.64
N LYS A 47 0.18 12.64 -0.87
CA LYS A 47 -0.84 13.68 -0.92
C LYS A 47 -1.43 13.82 0.48
N ARG A 48 -1.40 15.02 1.05
CA ARG A 48 -2.09 15.32 2.31
C ARG A 48 -3.55 15.63 1.99
N ASN A 49 -4.48 14.90 2.58
CA ASN A 49 -5.89 15.26 2.57
C ASN A 49 -6.13 16.38 3.60
N PRO A 50 -6.60 17.57 3.21
CA PRO A 50 -6.94 18.64 4.16
C PRO A 50 -8.16 18.31 5.02
N GLU A 51 -9.02 17.39 4.61
CA GLU A 51 -10.26 17.03 5.32
C GLU A 51 -9.98 16.22 6.60
N ASP A 52 -9.19 15.15 6.47
CA ASP A 52 -8.90 14.21 7.58
C ASP A 52 -7.44 14.25 8.06
N ASN A 53 -6.64 15.14 7.47
CA ASN A 53 -5.19 15.23 7.68
C ASN A 53 -4.47 13.88 7.46
N SER A 54 -5.03 13.03 6.60
CA SER A 54 -4.46 11.75 6.19
C SER A 54 -3.45 11.95 5.06
N PHE A 55 -2.43 11.10 5.02
CA PHE A 55 -1.43 11.07 3.96
C PHE A 55 -1.65 9.82 3.13
N SER A 56 -1.76 10.00 1.82
CA SER A 56 -1.94 8.93 0.85
C SER A 56 -0.74 8.88 -0.09
N LEU A 57 -0.16 7.71 -0.34
CA LEU A 57 0.99 7.60 -1.23
C LEU A 57 0.63 8.07 -2.65
N LYS A 58 1.53 8.81 -3.31
CA LYS A 58 1.37 9.17 -4.72
C LYS A 58 1.62 7.95 -5.61
N GLU A 59 0.82 7.79 -6.67
CA GLU A 59 0.99 6.73 -7.69
C GLU A 59 2.42 6.65 -8.25
N ASP A 60 3.07 7.79 -8.45
CA ASP A 60 4.47 7.86 -8.90
C ASP A 60 5.48 7.19 -7.96
N ARG A 61 5.14 7.10 -6.67
CA ARG A 61 6.01 6.54 -5.62
C ARG A 61 5.79 5.06 -5.41
N PHE A 62 4.78 4.47 -6.03
CA PHE A 62 4.57 3.03 -5.93
C PHE A 62 5.70 2.23 -6.59
N LYS A 63 6.39 2.82 -7.58
CA LYS A 63 7.61 2.27 -8.18
C LYS A 63 8.80 2.18 -7.22
N ASP A 64 8.81 3.02 -6.18
CA ASP A 64 9.86 3.04 -5.15
C ASP A 64 9.60 1.99 -4.04
N ILE A 65 8.45 1.28 -4.06
CA ILE A 65 8.11 0.25 -3.08
C ILE A 65 8.90 -1.02 -3.34
N GLN A 66 9.54 -1.57 -2.31
CA GLN A 66 10.26 -2.83 -2.35
C GLN A 66 9.48 -3.95 -1.65
N LYS A 67 9.22 -5.04 -2.37
CA LYS A 67 8.55 -6.24 -1.83
C LYS A 67 9.39 -6.94 -0.75
N ASP A 68 10.72 -6.84 -0.84
CA ASP A 68 11.69 -7.36 0.15
C ASP A 68 12.02 -6.36 1.27
N TRP A 69 11.05 -5.53 1.65
CA TRP A 69 11.20 -4.69 2.83
C TRP A 69 11.15 -5.56 4.10
N PRO A 70 12.11 -5.42 5.04
CA PRO A 70 12.17 -6.25 6.24
C PRO A 70 10.98 -6.05 7.19
N GLY A 71 10.18 -4.99 6.99
CA GLY A 71 8.94 -4.75 7.72
C GLY A 71 7.68 -5.32 7.03
N TYR A 72 7.80 -5.96 5.87
CA TYR A 72 6.67 -6.59 5.18
C TYR A 72 6.63 -8.08 5.43
N SER A 73 5.55 -8.52 6.05
CA SER A 73 5.14 -9.92 6.05
C SER A 73 4.58 -10.32 4.68
N GLU A 74 4.40 -11.62 4.45
CA GLU A 74 3.74 -12.13 3.25
C GLU A 74 2.33 -11.53 3.06
N VAL A 75 1.62 -11.32 4.17
CA VAL A 75 0.31 -10.65 4.19
C VAL A 75 0.43 -9.19 3.73
N ASP A 76 1.46 -8.48 4.18
CA ASP A 76 1.70 -7.09 3.76
C ASP A 76 2.01 -7.00 2.26
N ARG A 77 2.78 -7.95 1.73
CA ARG A 77 3.09 -8.04 0.29
C ARG A 77 1.81 -8.23 -0.54
N GLN A 78 0.90 -9.07 -0.07
CA GLN A 78 -0.37 -9.32 -0.76
C GLN A 78 -1.32 -8.11 -0.64
N ALA A 79 -1.36 -7.46 0.53
CA ALA A 79 -2.10 -6.23 0.73
C ALA A 79 -1.63 -5.10 -0.19
N LEU A 80 -0.31 -4.92 -0.33
CA LEU A 80 0.30 -3.96 -1.25
C LEU A 80 -0.17 -4.15 -2.67
N GLU A 81 -0.21 -5.39 -3.15
CA GLU A 81 -0.63 -5.72 -4.51
C GLU A 81 -2.11 -5.34 -4.75
N ILE A 82 -2.97 -5.59 -3.77
CA ILE A 82 -4.39 -5.19 -3.81
C ILE A 82 -4.51 -3.66 -3.80
N ILE A 83 -3.75 -2.97 -2.95
CA ILE A 83 -3.80 -1.51 -2.83
C ILE A 83 -3.30 -0.85 -4.10
N LEU A 84 -2.18 -1.34 -4.65
CA LEU A 84 -1.64 -0.94 -5.95
C LEU A 84 -2.69 -1.04 -7.04
N ALA A 85 -3.31 -2.20 -7.18
CA ALA A 85 -4.34 -2.46 -8.18
C ALA A 85 -5.55 -1.53 -8.00
N ARG A 86 -5.98 -1.32 -6.75
CA ARG A 86 -7.10 -0.44 -6.42
C ARG A 86 -6.77 1.03 -6.63
N GLN A 87 -5.55 1.47 -6.34
CA GLN A 87 -5.13 2.85 -6.51
C GLN A 87 -5.05 3.20 -8.00
N SER A 88 -4.52 2.29 -8.83
CA SER A 88 -4.53 2.45 -10.29
C SER A 88 -5.95 2.43 -10.87
N ALA A 89 -6.85 1.62 -10.30
CA ALA A 89 -8.24 1.51 -10.75
C ALA A 89 -9.15 2.67 -10.28
N ALA A 90 -8.71 3.47 -9.31
CA ALA A 90 -9.46 4.65 -8.84
C ALA A 90 -9.32 5.87 -9.76
N SER A 91 -8.53 5.77 -10.84
CA SER A 91 -8.67 6.65 -12.00
C SER A 91 -10.07 6.42 -12.60
N PRO A 92 -10.92 7.45 -12.78
CA PRO A 92 -12.32 7.26 -13.19
C PRO A 92 -12.49 6.88 -14.67
N ASN A 93 -11.57 6.12 -15.24
CA ASN A 93 -11.69 5.64 -16.60
C ASN A 93 -11.31 4.16 -16.72
N ALA A 94 -12.36 3.34 -16.64
CA ALA A 94 -12.53 2.06 -17.30
C ALA A 94 -11.70 0.84 -16.85
N THR A 95 -12.46 -0.20 -16.49
CA THR A 95 -12.28 -1.62 -16.82
C THR A 95 -11.22 -2.46 -16.09
N SER A 96 -11.76 -3.39 -15.30
CA SER A 96 -11.39 -4.81 -15.23
C SER A 96 -10.01 -5.17 -14.66
N ALA A 97 -10.00 -5.54 -13.39
CA ALA A 97 -9.14 -6.62 -12.91
C ALA A 97 -9.98 -7.54 -12.03
N SER A 98 -10.73 -8.41 -12.70
CA SER A 98 -11.31 -9.60 -12.13
C SER A 98 -10.20 -10.38 -11.42
N HIS A 99 -10.21 -10.39 -10.09
CA HIS A 99 -9.55 -11.46 -9.35
C HIS A 99 -10.44 -12.70 -9.52
N SER A 100 -10.33 -13.32 -10.69
CA SER A 100 -10.74 -14.69 -10.91
C SER A 100 -9.77 -15.56 -10.12
N THR A 101 -10.15 -15.94 -8.91
CA THR A 101 -9.63 -17.16 -8.30
C THR A 101 -10.07 -18.31 -9.20
N SER A 102 -9.19 -18.64 -10.14
CA SER A 102 -9.29 -19.82 -10.97
C SER A 102 -9.08 -21.04 -10.06
N GLN A 103 -10.17 -21.64 -9.59
CA GLN A 103 -10.16 -22.97 -9.02
C GLN A 103 -11.09 -23.81 -9.91
N GLY A 104 -10.45 -24.65 -10.74
CA GLY A 104 -10.97 -25.18 -12.00
C GLY A 104 -12.26 -26.02 -11.92
N PRO A 105 -12.90 -26.24 -13.07
CA PRO A 105 -14.10 -27.07 -13.17
C PRO A 105 -13.69 -28.52 -12.95
N SER A 106 -14.24 -29.16 -11.90
CA SER A 106 -14.26 -30.61 -11.84
C SER A 106 -15.53 -31.07 -12.55
N ASP A 107 -15.43 -31.15 -13.87
CA ASP A 107 -16.37 -31.88 -14.72
C ASP A 107 -16.39 -33.35 -14.33
N ALA A 108 -17.53 -33.83 -13.85
CA ALA A 108 -17.91 -35.24 -13.90
C ALA A 108 -19.44 -35.36 -13.84
N ALA A 109 -20.12 -34.93 -14.91
CA ALA A 109 -21.54 -35.19 -15.12
C ALA A 109 -21.71 -36.43 -16.03
N GLY A 110 -22.06 -37.55 -15.39
CA GLY A 110 -22.96 -38.59 -15.92
C GLY A 110 -22.45 -39.55 -17.02
N PRO A 111 -23.20 -40.63 -17.34
CA PRO A 111 -24.64 -40.76 -17.11
C PRO A 111 -25.11 -42.08 -16.46
N SER A 112 -26.33 -42.01 -15.94
CA SER A 112 -27.20 -43.14 -15.61
C SER A 112 -27.63 -43.94 -16.85
N ARG A 113 -28.09 -45.17 -16.55
CA ARG A 113 -29.04 -46.06 -17.26
C ARG A 113 -28.48 -47.08 -18.26
N PRO A 114 -29.25 -48.16 -18.59
CA PRO A 114 -30.67 -48.44 -18.31
C PRO A 114 -31.00 -49.17 -17.01
#